data_AF-A0ABD5VI27-F1
#
_entry.id   AF-A0ABD5VI27-F1
#
_cell.length_a   1.000
_cell.length_b   1.000
_cell.length_c   1.000
_cell.angle_alpha   90.00
_cell.angle_beta   90.00
_cell.angle_gamma   90.00
#
_symmetry.space_group_name_H-M   'P 1'
#
loop_
_entity.id
_entity.type
_entity.pdbx_description
1 polymer ?
#
loop_
_entity_poly.entity_id
_entity_poly.type
_entity_poly.pdbx_seq_one_letter_code
_entity_poly.pdbx_strand_id
1 'polypeptide(L)'
;MNVRELLPFVGWGVAGVPVVGTFLQAVFALAGVQGRSVPVVGGVVEAIISMPVFRAAAVQFKSSTTLVLALFALIALAWVGQGVAMGAWRNRDATFAFAGLVSVLFLVLFFGVYAPLFSADVGGVGLALFVATPFVASVGALGGAYTRDWDADLEVETATALSSAEESLASKRAAFDDAVDRRLDDESMETLAEYAPNAVADARSSIKEEREWYADVDAELESIRSGSAAASVRRERAIEVRERVEARDPGAAVERIESRLAEAVLDVVERGDVAISVRSRYGTEYDLVNLPTTFREFELSPDGRSTHVGDVDHALRSMLDGEGDDVATVVSALERVEVHRERIQRHVEDAEASFHETLTAAETDVERAREELERLEGAVRARVEELAIDGQDDAVESVHAVERQLRTAREDLHACQFDAAQEQVTAARETAAGLLTSVQFFGSVEGALGHGQERLSLPPEVSRAMATALKPAFEREYEVEYSVRDGAVVLESREGVDATATTASTPASTRSEPERQKPSRTKHVEMESVVDEVLLLLDELKDAVDGGDRTVHVNTDGLPSFVATPDSVAALEQFATRQGDLVESVDVPSTLPGIVDVRFAEGTTGAAALESLQERFKREYT
;
A
#
# COMPACT_ATOMS: atom_id res chain seq x y z
N MET A 1 -8.04 14.68 73.29
CA MET A 1 -7.01 15.63 72.85
C MET A 1 -5.75 15.39 73.64
N ASN A 2 -4.72 14.90 72.98
CA ASN A 2 -3.43 14.63 73.63
C ASN A 2 -2.73 15.95 73.99
N VAL A 3 -1.91 15.96 75.05
CA VAL A 3 -1.15 17.16 75.48
C VAL A 3 -0.30 17.74 74.34
N ARG A 4 0.17 16.91 73.41
CA ARG A 4 0.89 17.32 72.19
C ARG A 4 0.04 18.11 71.19
N GLU A 5 -1.27 17.84 71.09
CA GLU A 5 -2.18 18.56 70.20
C GLU A 5 -2.56 19.95 70.76
N LEU A 6 -2.50 20.12 72.08
CA LEU A 6 -2.81 21.37 72.77
C LEU A 6 -1.64 22.36 72.81
N LEU A 7 -0.41 21.85 72.85
CA LEU A 7 0.83 22.62 72.96
C LEU A 7 0.98 23.75 71.90
N PRO A 8 0.68 23.53 70.60
CA PRO A 8 0.72 24.62 69.61
C PRO A 8 -0.32 25.71 69.86
N PHE A 9 -1.52 25.35 70.34
CA PHE A 9 -2.56 26.31 70.71
C PHE A 9 -2.25 27.05 72.01
N VAL A 10 -1.50 26.42 72.93
CA VAL A 10 -0.97 27.08 74.13
C VAL A 10 0.06 28.13 73.74
N GLY A 11 0.99 27.81 72.83
CA GLY A 11 1.96 28.78 72.29
C GLY A 11 1.29 29.97 71.58
N TRP A 12 0.31 29.69 70.72
CA TRP A 12 -0.51 30.70 70.05
C TRP A 12 -1.34 31.55 71.03
N GLY A 13 -1.94 30.92 72.05
CA GLY A 13 -2.73 31.59 73.09
C GLY A 13 -1.89 32.49 73.98
N VAL A 14 -0.68 32.05 74.36
CA VAL A 14 0.29 32.87 75.11
C VAL A 14 0.76 34.06 74.27
N ALA A 15 0.99 33.87 72.96
CA ALA A 15 1.32 34.96 72.03
C ALA A 15 0.17 35.96 71.86
N GLY A 16 -1.09 35.52 72.05
CA GLY A 16 -2.28 36.37 72.00
C GLY A 16 -2.45 37.31 73.19
N VAL A 17 -1.83 37.01 74.35
CA VAL A 17 -1.98 37.82 75.56
C VAL A 17 -1.46 39.26 75.35
N PRO A 18 -0.25 39.48 74.80
CA PRO A 18 0.19 40.83 74.45
C PRO A 18 -0.60 41.47 73.30
N VAL A 19 -1.03 40.71 72.29
CA VAL A 19 -1.83 41.21 71.15
C VAL A 19 -3.14 41.79 71.65
N VAL A 20 -3.89 41.02 72.44
CA VAL A 20 -5.17 41.44 73.02
C VAL A 20 -4.98 42.56 74.03
N GLY A 21 -3.95 42.46 74.89
CA GLY A 21 -3.65 43.51 75.87
C GLY A 21 -3.34 44.86 75.24
N THR A 22 -2.52 44.88 74.20
CA THR A 22 -2.14 46.12 73.49
C THR A 22 -3.25 46.65 72.58
N PHE A 23 -4.03 45.79 71.94
CA PHE A 23 -5.22 46.18 71.19
C PHE A 23 -6.30 46.81 72.09
N LEU A 24 -6.62 46.17 73.22
CA LEU A 24 -7.57 46.73 74.20
C LEU A 24 -7.07 48.06 74.77
N GLN A 25 -5.77 48.18 75.03
CA GLN A 25 -5.16 49.45 75.44
C GLN A 25 -5.34 50.54 74.38
N ALA A 26 -5.12 50.23 73.10
CA ALA A 26 -5.30 51.18 71.99
C ALA A 26 -6.78 51.61 71.85
N VAL A 27 -7.72 50.66 71.98
CA VAL A 27 -9.16 50.93 71.94
C VAL A 27 -9.63 51.77 73.14
N PHE A 28 -9.17 51.46 74.36
CA PHE A 28 -9.50 52.26 75.54
C PHE A 28 -8.89 53.66 75.51
N ALA A 29 -7.67 53.81 74.96
CA ALA A 29 -7.06 55.11 74.74
C ALA A 29 -7.86 55.98 73.75
N LEU A 30 -8.45 55.36 72.72
CA LEU A 30 -9.32 56.04 71.75
C LEU A 30 -10.68 56.41 72.36
N ALA A 31 -11.26 55.55 73.20
CA ALA A 31 -12.54 55.78 73.87
C ALA A 31 -12.47 56.76 75.04
N GLY A 32 -11.27 57.19 75.46
CA GLY A 32 -11.06 58.12 76.58
C GLY A 32 -11.40 57.54 77.97
N VAL A 33 -11.52 56.21 78.07
CA VAL A 33 -11.91 55.52 79.32
C VAL A 33 -10.66 55.03 80.04
N GLN A 34 -10.46 55.44 81.30
CA GLN A 34 -9.40 54.88 82.15
C GLN A 34 -9.77 53.41 82.49
N GLY A 35 -9.03 52.45 81.93
CA GLY A 35 -9.32 51.01 81.93
C GLY A 35 -9.24 50.30 83.29
N ARG A 36 -9.94 50.77 84.32
CA ARG A 36 -10.02 50.18 85.67
C ARG A 36 -11.22 49.26 85.91
N SER A 37 -12.12 49.06 84.93
CA SER A 37 -13.43 48.43 85.16
C SER A 37 -13.63 47.04 84.54
N VAL A 38 -12.57 46.33 84.12
CA VAL A 38 -12.70 44.97 83.55
C VAL A 38 -12.00 43.93 84.44
N PRO A 39 -12.74 43.05 85.15
CA PRO A 39 -12.21 42.27 86.28
C PRO A 39 -11.29 41.10 85.91
N VAL A 40 -11.30 40.61 84.67
CA VAL A 40 -10.51 39.42 84.27
C VAL A 40 -9.11 39.78 83.74
N VAL A 41 -8.87 41.05 83.39
CA VAL A 41 -7.63 41.53 82.77
C VAL A 41 -6.78 42.38 83.74
N GLY A 42 -7.34 42.76 84.89
CA GLY A 42 -6.74 43.70 85.84
C GLY A 42 -5.39 43.26 86.41
N GLY A 43 -5.21 41.99 86.78
CA GLY A 43 -4.01 41.55 87.50
C GLY A 43 -2.70 41.65 86.70
N VAL A 44 -2.74 41.38 85.39
CA VAL A 44 -1.54 41.43 84.51
C VAL A 44 -1.35 42.84 83.95
N VAL A 45 -2.44 43.53 83.63
CA VAL A 45 -2.41 44.88 83.07
C VAL A 45 -2.01 45.93 84.11
N GLU A 46 -2.34 45.75 85.39
CA GLU A 46 -1.99 46.69 86.46
C GLU A 46 -0.49 46.67 86.82
N ALA A 47 0.17 45.52 86.71
CA ALA A 47 1.63 45.42 86.85
C ALA A 47 2.38 46.09 85.68
N ILE A 48 1.85 45.97 84.46
CA ILE A 48 2.45 46.48 83.23
C ILE A 48 2.23 48.01 83.09
N ILE A 49 1.04 48.52 83.40
CA ILE A 49 0.70 49.96 83.31
C ILE A 49 1.48 50.83 84.31
N SER A 50 2.02 50.25 85.38
CA SER A 50 2.81 50.98 86.38
C SER A 50 4.19 51.43 85.89
N MET A 51 4.69 50.89 84.77
CA MET A 51 6.03 51.19 84.27
C MET A 51 6.10 52.52 83.49
N PRO A 52 7.16 53.35 83.69
CA PRO A 52 7.33 54.65 83.01
C PRO A 52 7.24 54.59 81.48
N VAL A 53 7.63 53.45 80.90
CA VAL A 53 7.66 53.18 79.46
C VAL A 53 6.26 53.27 78.84
N PHE A 54 5.23 52.80 79.54
CA PHE A 54 3.86 52.82 79.01
C PHE A 54 3.26 54.22 79.01
N ARG A 55 3.71 55.11 79.92
CA ARG A 55 3.35 56.53 79.85
C ARG A 55 4.02 57.21 78.67
N ALA A 56 5.29 56.93 78.42
CA ALA A 56 6.01 57.46 77.25
C ALA A 56 5.41 56.93 75.93
N ALA A 57 5.08 55.63 75.87
CA ALA A 57 4.41 55.02 74.74
C ALA A 57 3.01 55.61 74.50
N ALA A 58 2.25 55.93 75.55
CA ALA A 58 0.95 56.59 75.44
C ALA A 58 1.04 58.03 74.90
N VAL A 59 2.14 58.74 75.13
CA VAL A 59 2.41 60.06 74.51
C VAL A 59 2.66 59.89 73.01
N GLN A 60 3.49 58.91 72.64
CA GLN A 60 3.75 58.62 71.22
C GLN A 60 2.50 58.12 70.49
N PHE A 61 1.65 57.33 71.17
CA PHE A 61 0.37 56.86 70.66
C PHE A 61 -0.58 57.99 70.28
N LYS A 62 -0.59 59.11 71.02
CA LYS A 62 -1.42 60.29 70.70
C LYS A 62 -0.97 61.02 69.44
N SER A 63 0.30 60.91 69.04
CA SER A 63 0.82 61.58 67.84
C SER A 63 0.39 60.91 66.53
N SER A 64 0.11 59.61 66.56
CA SER A 64 -0.19 58.79 65.37
C SER A 64 -1.32 57.79 65.60
N THR A 65 -2.35 58.17 66.38
CA THR A 65 -3.39 57.28 66.91
C THR A 65 -4.06 56.38 65.87
N THR A 66 -4.41 56.93 64.69
CA THR A 66 -5.06 56.18 63.61
C THR A 66 -4.16 55.07 63.06
N LEU A 67 -2.87 55.36 62.86
CA LEU A 67 -1.89 54.39 62.35
C LEU A 67 -1.65 53.26 63.35
N VAL A 68 -1.49 53.59 64.64
CA VAL A 68 -1.26 52.58 65.68
C VAL A 68 -2.48 51.67 65.83
N LEU A 69 -3.69 52.24 65.82
CA LEU A 69 -4.93 51.47 65.89
C LEU A 69 -5.07 50.54 64.68
N ALA A 70 -4.80 51.03 63.47
CA ALA A 70 -4.84 50.21 62.25
C ALA A 70 -3.84 49.05 62.32
N LEU A 71 -2.60 49.30 62.76
CA LEU A 71 -1.59 48.25 62.93
C LEU A 71 -2.00 47.21 63.97
N PHE A 72 -2.52 47.62 65.14
CA PHE A 72 -3.01 46.65 66.13
C PHE A 72 -4.22 45.85 65.64
N ALA A 73 -5.14 46.47 64.91
CA ALA A 73 -6.26 45.77 64.29
C ALA A 73 -5.78 44.73 63.27
N LEU A 74 -4.82 45.08 62.42
CA LEU A 74 -4.21 44.16 61.45
C LEU A 74 -3.45 43.02 62.15
N ILE A 75 -2.71 43.30 63.22
CA ILE A 75 -2.02 42.27 64.02
C ILE A 75 -3.04 41.31 64.64
N ALA A 76 -4.12 41.84 65.24
CA ALA A 76 -5.17 41.03 65.84
C ALA A 76 -5.87 40.15 64.77
N LEU A 77 -6.20 40.72 63.61
CA LEU A 77 -6.79 39.99 62.48
C LEU A 77 -5.84 38.90 61.96
N ALA A 78 -4.55 39.21 61.79
CA ALA A 78 -3.55 38.23 61.36
C ALA A 78 -3.36 37.11 62.40
N TRP A 79 -3.38 37.43 63.69
CA TRP A 79 -3.30 36.44 64.78
C TRP A 79 -4.55 35.53 64.85
N VAL A 80 -5.75 36.10 64.67
CA VAL A 80 -6.98 35.31 64.52
C VAL A 80 -6.92 34.45 63.27
N GLY A 81 -6.50 35.02 62.14
CA GLY A 81 -6.30 34.31 60.88
C GLY A 81 -5.33 33.14 61.01
N GLN A 82 -4.23 33.32 61.75
CA GLN A 82 -3.30 32.26 62.09
C GLN A 82 -3.98 31.13 62.89
N GLY A 83 -4.77 31.47 63.91
CA GLY A 83 -5.49 30.48 64.72
C GLY A 83 -6.53 29.69 63.92
N VAL A 84 -7.27 30.37 63.03
CA VAL A 84 -8.23 29.75 62.11
C VAL A 84 -7.51 28.85 61.09
N ALA A 85 -6.41 29.32 60.51
CA ALA A 85 -5.60 28.55 59.59
C ALA A 85 -5.01 27.28 60.24
N MET A 86 -4.57 27.40 61.49
CA MET A 86 -3.99 26.28 62.26
C MET A 86 -5.04 25.26 62.72
N GLY A 87 -6.23 25.73 63.11
CA GLY A 87 -7.26 24.87 63.71
C GLY A 87 -8.32 24.38 62.73
N ALA A 88 -8.99 25.32 62.06
CA ALA A 88 -10.16 25.03 61.23
C ALA A 88 -9.77 24.64 59.80
N TRP A 89 -8.85 25.39 59.18
CA TRP A 89 -8.43 25.13 57.80
C TRP A 89 -7.29 24.12 57.70
N ARG A 90 -6.53 23.92 58.79
CA ARG A 90 -5.36 23.02 58.88
C ARG A 90 -4.35 23.23 57.75
N ASN A 91 -4.18 24.48 57.31
CA ASN A 91 -3.29 24.81 56.20
C ASN A 91 -1.96 25.35 56.75
N ARG A 92 -0.88 24.58 56.52
CA ARG A 92 0.48 24.91 56.98
C ARG A 92 0.95 26.25 56.41
N ASP A 93 0.85 26.42 55.10
CA ASP A 93 1.38 27.59 54.39
C ASP A 93 0.68 28.88 54.83
N ALA A 94 -0.65 28.84 54.96
CA ALA A 94 -1.44 29.94 55.50
C ALA A 94 -1.08 30.25 56.96
N THR A 95 -0.87 29.23 57.79
CA THR A 95 -0.50 29.40 59.20
C THR A 95 0.86 30.09 59.35
N PHE A 96 1.87 29.67 58.57
CA PHE A 96 3.18 30.33 58.55
C PHE A 96 3.13 31.72 57.93
N ALA A 97 2.31 31.95 56.89
CA ALA A 97 2.11 33.26 56.29
C ALA A 97 1.49 34.25 57.29
N PHE A 98 0.43 33.86 58.01
CA PHE A 98 -0.17 34.70 59.05
C PHE A 98 0.77 34.92 60.25
N ALA A 99 1.53 33.91 60.67
CA ALA A 99 2.53 34.06 61.74
C ALA A 99 3.66 35.04 61.32
N GLY A 100 4.12 34.96 60.07
CA GLY A 100 5.06 35.89 59.48
C GLY A 100 4.49 37.31 59.41
N LEU A 101 3.24 37.46 58.97
CA LEU A 101 2.53 38.74 58.91
C LEU A 101 2.41 39.38 60.30
N VAL A 102 2.02 38.62 61.34
CA VAL A 102 1.99 39.10 62.73
C VAL A 102 3.36 39.63 63.14
N SER A 103 4.44 38.90 62.84
CA SER A 103 5.81 39.27 63.19
C SER A 103 6.27 40.55 62.48
N VAL A 104 5.98 40.68 61.17
CA VAL A 104 6.31 41.86 60.37
C VAL A 104 5.52 43.09 60.86
N LEU A 105 4.23 42.95 61.12
CA LEU A 105 3.40 44.05 61.60
C LEU A 105 3.85 44.53 62.99
N PHE A 106 4.27 43.62 63.87
CA PHE A 106 4.88 43.99 65.14
C PHE A 106 6.20 44.73 64.95
N LEU A 107 7.05 44.30 64.01
CA LEU A 107 8.29 45.00 63.69
C LEU A 107 8.02 46.42 63.17
N VAL A 108 7.06 46.58 62.24
CA VAL A 108 6.64 47.88 61.73
C VAL A 108 6.08 48.77 62.85
N LEU A 109 5.29 48.21 63.75
CA LEU A 109 4.75 48.95 64.89
C LEU A 109 5.86 49.41 65.85
N PHE A 110 6.79 48.53 66.23
CA PHE A 110 7.81 48.83 67.24
C PHE A 110 8.95 49.70 66.71
N PHE A 111 9.43 49.43 65.50
CA PHE A 111 10.52 50.21 64.90
C PHE A 111 10.02 51.39 64.05
N GLY A 112 8.80 51.35 63.54
CA GLY A 112 8.22 52.46 62.77
C GLY A 112 7.54 53.50 63.65
N VAL A 113 6.72 53.08 64.62
CA VAL A 113 5.92 54.01 65.45
C VAL A 113 6.61 54.31 66.79
N TYR A 114 7.17 53.28 67.42
CA TYR A 114 7.76 53.39 68.76
C TYR A 114 9.28 53.63 68.78
N ALA A 115 9.92 53.79 67.62
CA ALA A 115 11.35 54.12 67.54
C ALA A 115 11.79 55.31 68.43
N PRO A 116 11.01 56.40 68.57
CA PRO A 116 11.37 57.52 69.43
C PRO A 116 11.44 57.17 70.93
N LEU A 117 10.89 56.03 71.36
CA LEU A 117 11.01 55.58 72.76
C LEU A 117 12.42 55.08 73.11
N PHE A 118 13.23 54.69 72.12
CA PHE A 118 14.61 54.25 72.35
C PHE A 118 15.56 55.40 72.70
N SER A 119 15.20 56.64 72.36
CA SER A 119 15.96 57.85 72.72
C SER A 119 15.37 58.61 73.91
N ALA A 120 14.24 58.15 74.44
CA ALA A 120 13.61 58.73 75.63
C ALA A 120 14.27 58.19 76.92
N ASP A 121 14.38 59.04 77.94
CA ASP A 121 15.03 58.74 79.23
C ASP A 121 14.14 57.82 80.10
N VAL A 122 13.99 56.58 79.65
CA VAL A 122 13.10 55.57 80.21
C VAL A 122 13.94 54.46 80.83
N GLY A 123 13.62 54.04 82.06
CA GLY A 123 14.37 53.01 82.79
C GLY A 123 14.58 51.73 81.97
N GLY A 124 15.84 51.31 81.82
CA GLY A 124 16.26 50.26 80.88
C GLY A 124 15.54 48.90 81.05
N VAL A 125 15.13 48.55 82.27
CA VAL A 125 14.37 47.31 82.54
C VAL A 125 12.98 47.34 81.89
N GLY A 126 12.30 48.49 81.94
CA GLY A 126 10.98 48.63 81.35
C GLY A 126 11.05 48.69 79.81
N LEU A 127 12.06 49.35 79.26
CA LEU A 127 12.29 49.38 77.81
C LEU A 127 12.59 47.97 77.28
N ALA A 128 13.42 47.20 78.01
CA ALA A 128 13.70 45.81 77.68
C ALA A 128 12.44 44.93 77.68
N LEU A 129 11.56 45.06 78.67
CA LEU A 129 10.28 44.33 78.71
C LEU A 129 9.32 44.74 77.58
N PHE A 130 9.26 46.03 77.25
CA PHE A 130 8.45 46.54 76.15
C PHE A 130 8.94 45.99 74.81
N VAL A 131 10.25 46.00 74.58
CA VAL A 131 10.87 45.47 73.35
C VAL A 131 10.80 43.95 73.29
N ALA A 132 10.84 43.23 74.41
CA ALA A 132 10.70 41.78 74.46
C ALA A 132 9.31 41.30 74.03
N THR A 133 8.29 42.14 74.18
CA THR A 133 6.89 41.81 73.86
C THR A 133 6.67 41.35 72.41
N PRO A 134 7.09 42.08 71.36
CA PRO A 134 6.97 41.62 69.98
C PRO A 134 7.81 40.37 69.70
N PHE A 135 8.95 40.19 70.35
CA PHE A 135 9.75 38.96 70.22
C PHE A 135 9.02 37.76 70.81
N VAL A 136 8.44 37.88 72.01
CA VAL A 136 7.66 36.80 72.65
C VAL A 136 6.41 36.48 71.82
N ALA A 137 5.72 37.50 71.29
CA ALA A 137 4.57 37.29 70.42
C ALA A 137 4.96 36.60 69.10
N SER A 138 6.06 37.02 68.46
CA SER A 138 6.56 36.43 67.21
C SER A 138 7.07 35.00 67.41
N VAL A 139 7.84 34.75 68.49
CA VAL A 139 8.33 33.41 68.86
C VAL A 139 7.18 32.50 69.25
N GLY A 140 6.16 33.00 69.96
CA GLY A 140 4.98 32.21 70.29
C GLY A 140 4.10 31.91 69.08
N ALA A 141 3.95 32.86 68.15
CA ALA A 141 3.23 32.66 66.88
C ALA A 141 3.94 31.64 65.98
N LEU A 142 5.25 31.81 65.73
CA LEU A 142 6.04 30.89 64.92
C LEU A 142 6.25 29.55 65.62
N GLY A 143 6.47 29.56 66.94
CA GLY A 143 6.64 28.36 67.75
C GLY A 143 5.35 27.54 67.83
N GLY A 144 4.19 28.18 67.93
CA GLY A 144 2.90 27.51 67.80
C GLY A 144 2.71 26.86 66.44
N ALA A 145 3.14 27.50 65.36
CA ALA A 145 3.14 26.92 64.02
C ALA A 145 4.14 25.75 63.89
N TYR A 146 5.34 25.86 64.47
CA TYR A 146 6.40 24.85 64.36
C TYR A 146 6.17 23.61 65.24
N THR A 147 5.46 23.76 66.36
CA THR A 147 5.19 22.65 67.31
C THR A 147 4.00 21.80 66.91
N ARG A 148 3.18 22.25 65.95
CA ARG A 148 2.12 21.44 65.37
C ARG A 148 2.73 20.41 64.42
N ASP A 149 2.29 19.17 64.56
CA ASP A 149 2.62 18.09 63.61
C ASP A 149 1.81 18.31 62.33
N TRP A 150 2.49 18.71 61.27
CA TRP A 150 1.89 18.95 59.95
C TRP A 150 1.96 17.73 59.05
N ASP A 151 2.69 16.68 59.43
CA ASP A 151 2.95 15.56 58.52
C ASP A 151 1.65 14.84 58.17
N ALA A 152 0.74 14.65 59.13
CA ALA A 152 -0.58 14.06 58.88
C ALA A 152 -1.45 14.91 57.91
N ASP A 153 -1.44 16.23 58.05
CA ASP A 153 -2.22 17.13 57.18
C ASP A 153 -1.60 17.15 55.76
N LEU A 154 -0.26 17.18 55.66
CA LEU A 154 0.48 17.12 54.39
C LEU A 154 0.33 15.77 53.68
N GLU A 155 0.24 14.67 54.42
CA GLU A 155 -0.03 13.34 53.87
C GLU A 155 -1.42 13.25 53.25
N VAL A 156 -2.43 13.84 53.88
CA VAL A 156 -3.79 13.92 53.30
C VAL A 156 -3.79 14.77 52.02
N GLU A 157 -3.12 15.92 52.02
CA GLU A 157 -3.00 16.75 50.80
C GLU A 157 -2.24 16.01 49.69
N THR A 158 -1.16 15.31 50.04
CA THR A 158 -0.38 14.48 49.11
C THR A 158 -1.25 13.36 48.52
N ALA A 159 -1.96 12.61 49.36
CA ALA A 159 -2.84 11.53 48.91
C ALA A 159 -3.96 12.05 48.00
N THR A 160 -4.50 13.24 48.28
CA THR A 160 -5.51 13.88 47.43
C THR A 160 -4.92 14.27 46.08
N ALA A 161 -3.73 14.87 46.06
CA ALA A 161 -3.05 15.23 44.82
C ALA A 161 -2.69 14.00 43.98
N LEU A 162 -2.18 12.93 44.60
CA LEU A 162 -1.88 11.66 43.94
C LEU A 162 -3.14 11.01 43.36
N SER A 163 -4.21 10.86 44.15
CA SER A 163 -5.47 10.28 43.68
C SER A 163 -6.06 11.05 42.49
N SER A 164 -6.01 12.39 42.54
CA SER A 164 -6.46 13.24 41.43
C SER A 164 -5.58 13.10 40.19
N ALA A 165 -4.27 12.98 40.36
CA ALA A 165 -3.33 12.78 39.27
C ALA A 165 -3.52 11.40 38.63
N GLU A 166 -3.72 10.34 39.42
CA GLU A 166 -3.96 8.98 38.95
C GLU A 166 -5.28 8.87 38.16
N GLU A 167 -6.36 9.45 38.67
CA GLU A 167 -7.65 9.47 37.97
C GLU A 167 -7.54 10.22 36.64
N SER A 168 -6.87 11.39 36.66
CA SER A 168 -6.63 12.18 35.44
C SER A 168 -5.72 11.44 34.45
N LEU A 169 -4.66 10.79 34.92
CA LEU A 169 -3.72 10.02 34.10
C LEU A 169 -4.42 8.83 33.43
N ALA A 170 -5.19 8.06 34.19
CA ALA A 170 -5.96 6.93 33.67
C ALA A 170 -7.00 7.38 32.64
N SER A 171 -7.71 8.48 32.92
CA SER A 171 -8.68 9.06 31.99
C SER A 171 -8.02 9.57 30.70
N LYS A 172 -6.88 10.28 30.79
CA LYS A 172 -6.15 10.81 29.64
C LYS A 172 -5.51 9.71 28.80
N ARG A 173 -4.94 8.69 29.45
CA ARG A 173 -4.41 7.51 28.77
C ARG A 173 -5.51 6.77 28.00
N ALA A 174 -6.65 6.52 28.64
CA ALA A 174 -7.79 5.88 27.97
C ALA A 174 -8.31 6.72 26.80
N ALA A 175 -8.39 8.04 26.95
CA ALA A 175 -8.78 8.96 25.87
C ALA A 175 -7.77 8.99 24.72
N PHE A 176 -6.46 8.87 25.03
CA PHE A 176 -5.41 8.75 24.02
C PHE A 176 -5.54 7.42 23.24
N ASP A 177 -5.60 6.29 23.96
CA ASP A 177 -5.71 4.97 23.34
C ASP A 177 -7.00 4.85 22.49
N ASP A 178 -8.14 5.33 22.99
CA ASP A 178 -9.41 5.37 22.23
C ASP A 178 -9.35 6.32 21.02
N ALA A 179 -8.59 7.42 21.09
CA ALA A 179 -8.38 8.29 19.94
C ALA A 179 -7.45 7.66 18.88
N VAL A 180 -6.41 6.95 19.31
CA VAL A 180 -5.55 6.15 18.42
C VAL A 180 -6.38 5.06 17.75
N ASP A 181 -7.12 4.26 18.49
CA ASP A 181 -7.92 3.16 17.93
C ASP A 181 -9.00 3.65 16.96
N ARG A 182 -9.52 4.88 17.14
CA ARG A 182 -10.55 5.46 16.26
C ARG A 182 -10.01 6.14 15.01
N ARG A 183 -8.81 6.73 15.05
CA ARG A 183 -8.26 7.54 13.93
C ARG A 183 -7.07 6.89 13.22
N LEU A 184 -6.34 6.04 13.94
CA LEU A 184 -5.09 5.39 13.53
C LEU A 184 -5.20 3.90 13.87
N ASP A 185 -6.28 3.27 13.42
CA ASP A 185 -6.51 1.85 13.66
C ASP A 185 -5.41 0.99 12.98
N ASP A 186 -5.17 -0.20 13.53
CA ASP A 186 -4.08 -1.05 13.09
C ASP A 186 -4.22 -1.50 11.61
N GLU A 187 -5.45 -1.63 11.11
CA GLU A 187 -5.74 -2.02 9.72
C GLU A 187 -5.38 -0.89 8.76
N SER A 188 -5.85 0.34 9.02
CA SER A 188 -5.45 1.54 8.27
C SER A 188 -3.93 1.73 8.26
N MET A 189 -3.28 1.52 9.40
CA MET A 189 -1.83 1.61 9.53
C MET A 189 -1.09 0.49 8.78
N GLU A 190 -1.68 -0.69 8.65
CA GLU A 190 -1.12 -1.80 7.87
C GLU A 190 -1.22 -1.52 6.36
N THR A 191 -2.39 -1.09 5.87
CA THR A 191 -2.56 -0.69 4.47
C THR A 191 -1.61 0.46 4.10
N LEU A 192 -1.48 1.48 4.95
CA LEU A 192 -0.50 2.55 4.71
C LEU A 192 0.96 2.08 4.72
N ALA A 193 1.28 0.99 5.43
CA ALA A 193 2.65 0.50 5.50
C ALA A 193 3.13 -0.05 4.14
N GLU A 194 2.21 -0.45 3.27
CA GLU A 194 2.52 -0.90 1.90
C GLU A 194 3.04 0.26 1.03
N TYR A 195 2.49 1.47 1.22
CA TYR A 195 2.83 2.66 0.44
C TYR A 195 3.88 3.55 1.13
N ALA A 196 3.79 3.70 2.45
CA ALA A 196 4.59 4.61 3.25
C ALA A 196 5.15 3.93 4.53
N PRO A 197 5.99 2.89 4.40
CA PRO A 197 6.44 2.07 5.54
C PRO A 197 7.19 2.88 6.61
N ASN A 198 7.99 3.86 6.19
CA ASN A 198 8.74 4.71 7.12
C ASN A 198 7.81 5.65 7.91
N ALA A 199 6.80 6.21 7.24
CA ALA A 199 5.82 7.10 7.87
C ALA A 199 5.02 6.36 8.95
N VAL A 200 4.56 5.15 8.64
CA VAL A 200 3.86 4.28 9.60
C VAL A 200 4.76 3.89 10.77
N ALA A 201 6.04 3.57 10.51
CA ALA A 201 6.99 3.26 11.56
C ALA A 201 7.21 4.44 12.52
N ASP A 202 7.34 5.66 11.99
CA ASP A 202 7.50 6.88 12.79
C ASP A 202 6.24 7.21 13.61
N ALA A 203 5.05 7.02 13.03
CA ALA A 203 3.79 7.17 13.73
C ALA A 203 3.65 6.14 14.87
N ARG A 204 3.96 4.86 14.62
CA ARG A 204 3.98 3.81 15.65
C ARG A 204 5.01 4.11 16.76
N SER A 205 6.18 4.65 16.41
CA SER A 205 7.18 5.09 17.38
C SER A 205 6.64 6.22 18.25
N SER A 206 5.99 7.23 17.65
CA SER A 206 5.38 8.35 18.38
C SER A 206 4.26 7.91 19.32
N ILE A 207 3.41 6.96 18.89
CA ILE A 207 2.36 6.37 19.75
C ILE A 207 3.01 5.64 20.95
N LYS A 208 4.09 4.89 20.69
CA LYS A 208 4.81 4.18 21.74
C LYS A 208 5.47 5.14 22.74
N GLU A 209 6.12 6.20 22.26
CA GLU A 209 6.71 7.24 23.11
C GLU A 209 5.65 7.91 24.01
N GLU A 210 4.44 8.16 23.48
CA GLU A 210 3.34 8.70 24.27
C GLU A 210 2.88 7.72 25.36
N ARG A 211 2.73 6.44 25.02
CA ARG A 211 2.37 5.38 25.98
C ARG A 211 3.44 5.19 27.06
N GLU A 212 4.72 5.29 26.69
CA GLU A 212 5.85 5.27 27.62
C GLU A 212 5.80 6.47 28.57
N TRP A 213 5.46 7.67 28.09
CA TRP A 213 5.28 8.83 28.95
C TRP A 213 4.20 8.60 30.01
N TYR A 214 3.04 8.03 29.65
CA TYR A 214 1.99 7.68 30.62
C TYR A 214 2.49 6.65 31.65
N ALA A 215 3.26 5.65 31.23
CA ALA A 215 3.83 4.63 32.12
C ALA A 215 4.89 5.21 33.07
N ASP A 216 5.72 6.13 32.59
CA ASP A 216 6.74 6.81 33.40
C ASP A 216 6.10 7.67 34.48
N VAL A 217 5.01 8.39 34.15
CA VAL A 217 4.26 9.18 35.13
C VAL A 217 3.57 8.29 36.17
N ASP A 218 3.01 7.15 35.76
CA ASP A 218 2.44 6.16 36.70
C ASP A 218 3.50 5.62 37.68
N ALA A 219 4.70 5.31 37.17
CA ALA A 219 5.84 4.91 37.99
C ALA A 219 6.31 6.04 38.93
N GLU A 220 6.27 7.31 38.48
CA GLU A 220 6.59 8.48 39.31
C GLU A 220 5.57 8.64 40.45
N LEU A 221 4.27 8.48 40.17
CA LEU A 221 3.20 8.52 41.17
C LEU A 221 3.39 7.43 42.24
N GLU A 222 3.70 6.19 41.83
CA GLU A 222 3.99 5.09 42.77
C GLU A 222 5.27 5.34 43.58
N SER A 223 6.29 5.95 42.97
CA SER A 223 7.51 6.37 43.67
C SER A 223 7.23 7.42 44.75
N ILE A 224 6.36 8.39 44.47
CA ILE A 224 5.96 9.40 45.46
C ILE A 224 5.15 8.77 46.60
N ARG A 225 4.26 7.82 46.27
CA ARG A 225 3.42 7.10 47.24
C ARG A 225 4.24 6.25 48.20
N SER A 226 5.17 5.46 47.67
CA SER A 226 6.01 4.52 48.43
C SER A 226 7.28 5.17 49.03
N GLY A 227 7.61 6.39 48.59
CA GLY A 227 8.84 7.08 48.97
C GLY A 227 8.93 7.48 50.44
N SER A 228 10.14 7.37 51.00
CA SER A 228 10.45 7.77 52.39
C SER A 228 10.82 9.25 52.56
N ALA A 229 10.64 10.06 51.51
CA ALA A 229 10.91 11.49 51.56
C ALA A 229 9.96 12.21 52.53
N ALA A 230 10.43 13.36 53.05
CA ALA A 230 9.63 14.21 53.94
C ALA A 230 8.27 14.58 53.30
N ALA A 231 7.21 14.64 54.10
CA ALA A 231 5.83 14.84 53.62
C ALA A 231 5.69 16.11 52.74
N SER A 232 6.37 17.20 53.08
CA SER A 232 6.37 18.42 52.26
C SER A 232 6.98 18.25 50.86
N VAL A 233 8.06 17.47 50.74
CA VAL A 233 8.70 17.20 49.44
C VAL A 233 7.82 16.28 48.59
N ARG A 234 7.18 15.29 49.22
CA ARG A 234 6.22 14.40 48.53
C ARG A 234 5.01 15.18 48.03
N ARG A 235 4.46 16.08 48.83
CA ARG A 235 3.35 16.97 48.44
C ARG A 235 3.71 17.80 47.22
N GLU A 236 4.85 18.49 47.25
CA GLU A 236 5.28 19.37 46.16
C GLU A 236 5.43 18.61 44.84
N ARG A 237 6.07 17.43 44.88
CA ARG A 237 6.17 16.53 43.72
C ARG A 237 4.80 16.04 43.24
N ALA A 238 3.89 15.66 44.15
CA ALA A 238 2.55 15.22 43.77
C ALA A 238 1.76 16.33 43.06
N ILE A 239 1.89 17.59 43.49
CA ILE A 239 1.28 18.75 42.83
C ILE A 239 1.90 18.96 41.45
N GLU A 240 3.23 18.91 41.34
CA GLU A 240 3.93 19.08 40.06
C GLU A 240 3.50 18.01 39.03
N VAL A 241 3.44 16.74 39.45
CA VAL A 241 2.99 15.65 38.59
C VAL A 241 1.53 15.84 38.18
N ARG A 242 0.65 16.24 39.11
CA ARG A 242 -0.75 16.54 38.78
C ARG A 242 -0.87 17.62 37.72
N GLU A 243 -0.16 18.75 37.88
CA GLU A 243 -0.18 19.85 36.92
C GLU A 243 0.35 19.42 35.54
N ARG A 244 1.40 18.59 35.53
CA ARG A 244 1.97 18.01 34.31
C ARG A 244 0.97 17.09 33.57
N VAL A 245 0.23 16.27 34.32
CA VAL A 245 -0.85 15.42 33.77
C VAL A 245 -2.01 16.27 33.26
N GLU A 246 -2.47 17.25 34.04
CA GLU A 246 -3.56 18.15 33.67
C GLU A 246 -3.26 18.91 32.37
N ALA A 247 -2.04 19.40 32.19
CA ALA A 247 -1.59 20.11 31.00
C ALA A 247 -1.46 19.22 29.75
N ARG A 248 -1.45 17.89 29.89
CA ARG A 248 -1.33 16.97 28.74
C ARG A 248 -2.66 16.89 27.99
N ASP A 249 -2.66 17.17 26.70
CA ASP A 249 -3.83 16.99 25.85
C ASP A 249 -3.67 15.73 24.97
N PRO A 250 -4.42 14.65 25.25
CA PRO A 250 -4.34 13.42 24.46
C PRO A 250 -4.82 13.61 23.02
N GLY A 251 -5.83 14.47 22.79
CA GLY A 251 -6.36 14.73 21.44
C GLY A 251 -5.33 15.44 20.58
N ALA A 252 -4.72 16.50 21.11
CA ALA A 252 -3.66 17.22 20.41
C ALA A 252 -2.40 16.35 20.18
N ALA A 253 -2.15 15.33 21.01
CA ALA A 253 -1.07 14.38 20.79
C ALA A 253 -1.35 13.50 19.57
N VAL A 254 -2.55 12.92 19.46
CA VAL A 254 -2.96 12.11 18.30
C VAL A 254 -2.99 12.95 17.03
N GLU A 255 -3.56 14.16 17.07
CA GLU A 255 -3.59 15.07 15.91
C GLU A 255 -2.19 15.36 15.37
N ARG A 256 -1.20 15.58 16.24
CA ARG A 256 0.19 15.78 15.80
C ARG A 256 0.82 14.54 15.18
N ILE A 257 0.41 13.34 15.57
CA ILE A 257 0.89 12.09 14.98
C ILE A 257 0.24 11.90 13.61
N GLU A 258 -1.08 12.08 13.56
CA GLU A 258 -1.91 12.01 12.35
C GLU A 258 -1.44 13.01 11.29
N SER A 259 -1.23 14.29 11.63
CA SER A 259 -0.74 15.29 10.67
C SER A 259 0.65 14.96 10.12
N ARG A 260 1.55 14.44 10.96
CA ARG A 260 2.89 14.00 10.50
C ARG A 260 2.81 12.79 9.59
N LEU A 261 1.90 11.86 9.87
CA LEU A 261 1.63 10.72 9.01
C LEU A 261 1.07 11.18 7.66
N ALA A 262 0.06 12.06 7.68
CA ALA A 262 -0.54 12.62 6.47
C ALA A 262 0.47 13.38 5.59
N GLU A 263 1.33 14.20 6.19
CA GLU A 263 2.41 14.91 5.48
C GLU A 263 3.40 13.92 4.83
N ALA A 264 3.78 12.86 5.54
CA ALA A 264 4.67 11.85 4.99
C ALA A 264 4.02 10.98 3.90
N VAL A 265 2.71 10.71 3.99
CA VAL A 265 1.94 10.06 2.90
C VAL A 265 1.84 10.98 1.69
N LEU A 266 1.64 12.28 1.90
CA LEU A 266 1.63 13.27 0.82
C LEU A 266 2.96 13.28 0.05
N ASP A 267 4.10 13.19 0.76
CA ASP A 267 5.42 13.05 0.13
C ASP A 267 5.55 11.77 -0.73
N VAL A 268 4.82 10.69 -0.42
CA VAL A 268 4.78 9.49 -1.28
C VAL A 268 3.96 9.75 -2.54
N VAL A 269 2.79 10.38 -2.39
CA VAL A 269 1.93 10.75 -3.51
C VAL A 269 2.65 11.73 -4.46
N GLU A 270 3.37 12.73 -3.94
CA GLU A 270 4.12 13.69 -4.75
C GLU A 270 5.28 13.06 -5.55
N ARG A 271 5.81 11.91 -5.10
CA ARG A 271 6.84 11.17 -5.84
C ARG A 271 6.27 10.35 -7.00
N GLY A 272 4.95 10.24 -7.11
CA GLY A 272 4.26 9.46 -8.14
C GLY A 272 4.23 7.95 -7.85
N ASP A 273 4.55 7.53 -6.62
CA ASP A 273 4.56 6.11 -6.24
C ASP A 273 3.13 5.50 -6.22
N VAL A 274 2.09 6.34 -6.23
CA VAL A 274 0.66 5.97 -6.22
C VAL A 274 -0.01 6.17 -7.59
N ALA A 275 0.74 6.69 -8.57
CA ALA A 275 0.20 6.95 -9.90
C ALA A 275 -0.19 5.64 -10.61
N ILE A 276 -1.37 5.65 -11.23
CA ILE A 276 -1.84 4.49 -12.01
C ILE A 276 -1.07 4.46 -13.33
N SER A 277 -0.17 3.50 -13.46
CA SER A 277 0.58 3.22 -14.69
C SER A 277 0.53 1.74 -15.01
N VAL A 278 0.48 1.42 -16.31
CA VAL A 278 0.57 0.05 -16.81
C VAL A 278 1.64 -0.01 -17.88
N ARG A 279 2.57 -0.95 -17.73
CA ARG A 279 3.68 -1.16 -18.67
C ARG A 279 3.41 -2.38 -19.52
N SER A 280 3.49 -2.21 -20.82
CA SER A 280 3.39 -3.28 -21.81
C SER A 280 4.52 -4.30 -21.68
N ARG A 281 4.24 -5.54 -22.10
CA ARG A 281 5.28 -6.57 -22.30
C ARG A 281 6.36 -6.15 -23.29
N TYR A 282 6.07 -5.18 -24.16
CA TYR A 282 7.01 -4.59 -25.12
C TYR A 282 7.88 -3.49 -24.51
N GLY A 283 7.72 -3.18 -23.22
CA GLY A 283 8.56 -2.24 -22.47
C GLY A 283 8.10 -0.77 -22.53
N THR A 284 7.05 -0.45 -23.27
CA THR A 284 6.42 0.88 -23.36
C THR A 284 5.28 1.03 -22.35
N GLU A 285 5.07 2.23 -21.83
CA GLU A 285 3.94 2.55 -20.95
C GLU A 285 2.69 2.89 -21.78
N TYR A 286 1.51 2.49 -21.29
CA TYR A 286 0.24 2.77 -21.96
C TYR A 286 -0.27 4.19 -21.66
N ASP A 287 -0.89 4.84 -22.65
CA ASP A 287 -1.57 6.13 -22.48
C ASP A 287 -3.00 5.93 -21.96
N LEU A 288 -3.11 5.72 -20.65
CA LEU A 288 -4.37 5.35 -19.98
C LEU A 288 -5.49 6.40 -20.13
N VAL A 289 -5.17 7.64 -20.53
CA VAL A 289 -6.16 8.70 -20.74
C VAL A 289 -7.12 8.40 -21.91
N ASN A 290 -6.70 7.54 -22.83
CA ASN A 290 -7.48 7.15 -24.00
C ASN A 290 -8.38 5.94 -23.75
N LEU A 291 -8.33 5.35 -22.55
CA LEU A 291 -9.22 4.24 -22.19
C LEU A 291 -10.70 4.67 -22.17
N PRO A 292 -11.64 3.71 -22.32
CA PRO A 292 -13.06 3.98 -22.17
C PRO A 292 -13.39 4.64 -20.82
N THR A 293 -14.48 5.43 -20.77
CA THR A 293 -14.94 6.14 -19.56
C THR A 293 -14.90 5.28 -18.30
N THR A 294 -15.35 4.04 -18.43
CA THR A 294 -15.43 3.03 -17.37
C THR A 294 -14.09 2.71 -16.68
N PHE A 295 -12.96 2.98 -17.35
CA PHE A 295 -11.60 2.76 -16.85
C PHE A 295 -10.83 4.05 -16.63
N ARG A 296 -11.07 5.11 -17.40
CA ARG A 296 -10.39 6.40 -17.19
C ARG A 296 -10.94 7.18 -15.99
N GLU A 297 -12.12 6.84 -15.51
CA GLU A 297 -12.86 7.57 -14.48
C GLU A 297 -13.37 6.61 -13.40
N PHE A 298 -13.14 6.94 -12.13
CA PHE A 298 -13.62 6.16 -10.99
C PHE A 298 -13.86 7.02 -9.74
N GLU A 299 -14.69 6.53 -8.82
CA GLU A 299 -15.05 7.26 -7.59
C GLU A 299 -14.01 7.05 -6.51
N LEU A 300 -13.05 7.98 -6.42
CA LEU A 300 -12.01 7.95 -5.40
C LEU A 300 -12.53 8.38 -4.02
N SER A 301 -13.32 9.46 -3.98
CA SER A 301 -13.80 10.08 -2.75
C SER A 301 -15.22 9.60 -2.38
N PRO A 302 -15.58 9.53 -1.08
CA PRO A 302 -16.93 9.15 -0.63
C PRO A 302 -18.04 10.12 -1.06
N ASP A 303 -17.69 11.31 -1.55
CA ASP A 303 -18.64 12.30 -2.07
C ASP A 303 -19.25 11.94 -3.44
N GLY A 304 -18.80 10.84 -4.05
CA GLY A 304 -19.29 10.34 -5.33
C GLY A 304 -18.81 11.13 -6.54
N ARG A 305 -17.78 11.98 -6.40
CA ARG A 305 -17.15 12.64 -7.54
C ARG A 305 -16.25 11.67 -8.30
N SER A 306 -16.46 11.59 -9.60
CA SER A 306 -15.58 10.87 -10.51
C SER A 306 -14.22 11.56 -10.58
N THR A 307 -13.15 10.77 -10.42
CA THR A 307 -11.74 11.18 -10.54
C THR A 307 -11.16 10.52 -11.78
N HIS A 308 -10.47 11.32 -12.59
CA HIS A 308 -9.76 10.82 -13.77
C HIS A 308 -8.46 10.12 -13.35
N VAL A 309 -8.06 9.03 -14.03
CA VAL A 309 -6.86 8.25 -13.71
C VAL A 309 -5.57 9.08 -13.70
N GLY A 310 -5.50 10.12 -14.54
CA GLY A 310 -4.37 11.06 -14.58
C GLY A 310 -4.37 12.12 -13.46
N ASP A 311 -5.47 12.24 -12.71
CA ASP A 311 -5.65 13.25 -11.65
C ASP A 311 -5.69 12.62 -10.24
N VAL A 312 -5.37 11.32 -10.11
CA VAL A 312 -5.40 10.59 -8.83
C VAL A 312 -4.53 11.27 -7.78
N ASP A 313 -3.29 11.64 -8.14
CA ASP A 313 -2.38 12.32 -7.21
C ASP A 313 -2.94 13.66 -6.72
N HIS A 314 -3.61 14.42 -7.61
CA HIS A 314 -4.24 15.68 -7.25
C HIS A 314 -5.45 15.49 -6.34
N ALA A 315 -6.25 14.45 -6.59
CA ALA A 315 -7.40 14.12 -5.78
C ALA A 315 -6.99 13.62 -4.38
N LEU A 316 -5.99 12.73 -4.28
CA LEU A 316 -5.42 12.28 -3.01
C LEU A 316 -4.81 13.44 -2.22
N ARG A 317 -4.09 14.33 -2.89
CA ARG A 317 -3.57 15.57 -2.29
C ARG A 317 -4.70 16.44 -1.73
N SER A 318 -5.77 16.65 -2.49
CA SER A 318 -6.90 17.46 -2.04
C SER A 318 -7.60 16.86 -0.81
N MET A 319 -7.56 15.54 -0.64
CA MET A 319 -8.07 14.86 0.55
C MET A 319 -7.13 15.06 1.74
N LEU A 320 -5.81 14.89 1.54
CA LEU A 320 -4.80 15.11 2.58
C LEU A 320 -4.70 16.58 3.05
N ASP A 321 -4.89 17.54 2.15
CA ASP A 321 -4.88 18.98 2.45
C ASP A 321 -6.23 19.49 3.00
N GLY A 322 -7.28 18.68 2.93
CA GLY A 322 -8.64 19.07 3.30
C GLY A 322 -8.87 19.13 4.81
N GLU A 323 -9.52 20.20 5.30
CA GLU A 323 -10.05 20.25 6.67
C GLU A 323 -11.26 19.31 6.79
N GLY A 324 -11.04 18.02 7.01
CA GLY A 324 -12.13 17.10 7.36
C GLY A 324 -11.93 15.61 7.03
N ASP A 325 -10.98 15.27 6.17
CA ASP A 325 -10.74 13.87 5.81
C ASP A 325 -9.72 13.25 6.78
N ASP A 326 -10.12 12.15 7.42
CA ASP A 326 -9.23 11.39 8.31
C ASP A 326 -8.33 10.44 7.51
N VAL A 327 -7.30 9.91 8.17
CA VAL A 327 -6.36 8.96 7.57
C VAL A 327 -7.09 7.72 7.00
N ALA A 328 -8.15 7.25 7.66
CA ALA A 328 -8.96 6.13 7.19
C ALA A 328 -9.64 6.40 5.84
N THR A 329 -10.07 7.64 5.59
CA THR A 329 -10.63 8.07 4.30
C THR A 329 -9.58 8.04 3.20
N VAL A 330 -8.34 8.44 3.49
CA VAL A 330 -7.21 8.34 2.54
C VAL A 330 -6.85 6.88 2.26
N VAL A 331 -6.82 6.03 3.28
CA VAL A 331 -6.59 4.58 3.11
C VAL A 331 -7.64 3.97 2.20
N SER A 332 -8.92 4.25 2.46
CA SER A 332 -10.02 3.78 1.62
C SER A 332 -9.88 4.25 0.17
N ALA A 333 -9.35 5.45 -0.05
CA ALA A 333 -9.07 5.96 -1.39
C ALA A 333 -7.91 5.20 -2.05
N LEU A 334 -6.81 4.93 -1.34
CA LEU A 334 -5.68 4.14 -1.85
C LEU A 334 -6.09 2.72 -2.23
N GLU A 335 -6.92 2.07 -1.42
CA GLU A 335 -7.46 0.74 -1.75
C GLU A 335 -8.31 0.77 -3.03
N ARG A 336 -9.12 1.82 -3.22
CA ARG A 336 -9.88 2.01 -4.47
C ARG A 336 -8.96 2.25 -5.67
N VAL A 337 -7.86 2.99 -5.50
CA VAL A 337 -6.83 3.17 -6.53
C VAL A 337 -6.27 1.81 -6.94
N GLU A 338 -5.88 0.96 -5.98
CA GLU A 338 -5.28 -0.33 -6.28
C GLU A 338 -6.28 -1.29 -6.94
N VAL A 339 -7.52 -1.37 -6.44
CA VAL A 339 -8.58 -2.17 -7.08
C VAL A 339 -8.83 -1.71 -8.51
N HIS A 340 -8.83 -0.40 -8.76
CA HIS A 340 -9.03 0.15 -10.10
C HIS A 340 -7.81 -0.07 -11.00
N ARG A 341 -6.60 0.05 -10.46
CA ARG A 341 -5.34 -0.28 -11.15
C ARG A 341 -5.31 -1.73 -11.58
N GLU A 342 -5.61 -2.68 -10.70
CA GLU A 342 -5.68 -4.10 -11.06
C GLU A 342 -6.71 -4.36 -12.16
N ARG A 343 -7.84 -3.65 -12.10
CA ARG A 343 -8.89 -3.75 -13.11
C ARG A 343 -8.42 -3.24 -14.48
N ILE A 344 -7.72 -2.11 -14.52
CA ILE A 344 -7.10 -1.59 -15.75
C ILE A 344 -6.04 -2.57 -16.24
N GLN A 345 -5.16 -3.05 -15.37
CA GLN A 345 -4.11 -4.00 -15.71
C GLN A 345 -4.69 -5.26 -16.35
N ARG A 346 -5.71 -5.88 -15.74
CA ARG A 346 -6.39 -7.06 -16.33
C ARG A 346 -6.96 -6.75 -17.71
N HIS A 347 -7.62 -5.61 -17.88
CA HIS A 347 -8.18 -5.21 -19.17
C HIS A 347 -7.10 -5.03 -20.25
N VAL A 348 -5.99 -4.39 -19.90
CA VAL A 348 -4.83 -4.21 -20.78
C VAL A 348 -4.16 -5.54 -21.09
N GLU A 349 -3.98 -6.42 -20.10
CA GLU A 349 -3.39 -7.75 -20.27
C GLU A 349 -4.22 -8.63 -21.21
N ASP A 350 -5.55 -8.61 -21.08
CA ASP A 350 -6.46 -9.34 -21.96
C ASP A 350 -6.35 -8.83 -23.42
N ALA A 351 -6.35 -7.51 -23.61
CA ALA A 351 -6.21 -6.91 -24.94
C ALA A 351 -4.81 -7.18 -25.55
N GLU A 352 -3.76 -7.03 -24.74
CA GLU A 352 -2.38 -7.27 -25.16
C GLU A 352 -2.14 -8.76 -25.50
N ALA A 353 -2.77 -9.70 -24.79
CA ALA A 353 -2.66 -11.13 -25.08
C ALA A 353 -3.23 -11.48 -26.46
N SER A 354 -4.43 -10.99 -26.79
CA SER A 354 -5.06 -11.23 -28.10
C SER A 354 -4.27 -10.57 -29.24
N PHE A 355 -3.78 -9.35 -29.02
CA PHE A 355 -2.91 -8.65 -29.94
C PHE A 355 -1.59 -9.42 -30.17
N HIS A 356 -0.95 -9.87 -29.09
CA HIS A 356 0.34 -10.56 -29.13
C HIS A 356 0.28 -11.88 -29.90
N GLU A 357 -0.79 -12.65 -29.74
CA GLU A 357 -1.00 -13.89 -30.50
C GLU A 357 -1.05 -13.60 -32.01
N THR A 358 -1.81 -12.58 -32.42
CA THR A 358 -1.97 -12.21 -33.83
C THR A 358 -0.68 -11.63 -34.41
N LEU A 359 0.01 -10.79 -33.64
CA LEU A 359 1.31 -10.23 -33.98
C LEU A 359 2.35 -11.34 -34.24
N THR A 360 2.43 -12.31 -33.32
CA THR A 360 3.41 -13.41 -33.41
C THR A 360 3.13 -14.28 -34.64
N ALA A 361 1.85 -14.51 -34.96
CA ALA A 361 1.48 -15.22 -36.19
C ALA A 361 1.91 -14.44 -37.44
N ALA A 362 1.65 -13.13 -37.50
CA ALA A 362 2.09 -12.28 -38.62
C ALA A 362 3.61 -12.25 -38.79
N GLU A 363 4.37 -12.11 -37.70
CA GLU A 363 5.84 -12.13 -37.72
C GLU A 363 6.37 -13.51 -38.16
N THR A 364 5.73 -14.60 -37.74
CA THR A 364 6.08 -15.96 -38.15
C THR A 364 5.83 -16.18 -39.64
N ASP A 365 4.71 -15.70 -40.17
CA ASP A 365 4.37 -15.84 -41.60
C ASP A 365 5.31 -15.01 -42.48
N VAL A 366 5.70 -13.81 -42.02
CA VAL A 366 6.74 -12.99 -42.65
C VAL A 366 8.09 -13.71 -42.67
N GLU A 367 8.50 -14.31 -41.56
CA GLU A 367 9.78 -15.00 -41.47
C GLU A 367 9.80 -16.24 -42.36
N ARG A 368 8.72 -17.03 -42.36
CA ARG A 368 8.54 -18.14 -43.30
C ARG A 368 8.58 -17.69 -44.75
N ALA A 369 7.98 -16.54 -45.09
CA ALA A 369 8.03 -16.02 -46.45
C ALA A 369 9.47 -15.69 -46.88
N ARG A 370 10.31 -15.18 -45.96
CA ARG A 370 11.75 -14.98 -46.19
C ARG A 370 12.48 -16.32 -46.37
N GLU A 371 12.23 -17.30 -45.52
CA GLU A 371 12.82 -18.63 -45.62
C GLU A 371 12.45 -19.33 -46.94
N GLU A 372 11.20 -19.25 -47.38
CA GLU A 372 10.74 -19.79 -48.66
C GLU A 372 11.40 -19.08 -49.85
N LEU A 373 11.61 -17.76 -49.75
CA LEU A 373 12.30 -16.99 -50.78
C LEU A 373 13.76 -17.44 -50.94
N GLU A 374 14.42 -17.82 -49.84
CA GLU A 374 15.79 -18.34 -49.91
C GLU A 374 15.91 -19.65 -50.69
N ARG A 375 14.82 -20.42 -50.80
CA ARG A 375 14.75 -21.65 -51.61
C ARG A 375 14.68 -21.39 -53.11
N LEU A 376 14.23 -20.20 -53.52
CA LEU A 376 14.21 -19.81 -54.93
C LEU A 376 15.63 -19.55 -55.43
N GLU A 377 15.87 -19.79 -56.71
CA GLU A 377 17.16 -19.55 -57.34
C GLU A 377 17.11 -18.48 -58.46
N GLY A 378 18.30 -17.98 -58.81
CA GLY A 378 18.52 -17.17 -60.02
C GLY A 378 17.76 -15.84 -60.10
N ALA A 379 17.39 -15.46 -61.32
CA ALA A 379 16.71 -14.20 -61.61
C ALA A 379 15.28 -14.14 -61.03
N VAL A 380 14.66 -15.29 -60.78
CA VAL A 380 13.31 -15.35 -60.18
C VAL A 380 13.36 -14.97 -58.71
N ARG A 381 14.27 -15.55 -57.91
CA ARG A 381 14.49 -15.13 -56.53
C ARG A 381 14.69 -13.63 -56.41
N ALA A 382 15.65 -13.08 -57.16
CA ALA A 382 15.98 -11.66 -57.09
C ALA A 382 14.76 -10.76 -57.40
N ARG A 383 13.91 -11.19 -58.34
CA ARG A 383 12.71 -10.43 -58.69
C ARG A 383 11.58 -10.58 -57.66
N VAL A 384 11.43 -11.76 -57.04
CA VAL A 384 10.48 -11.96 -55.94
C VAL A 384 10.93 -11.17 -54.71
N GLU A 385 12.22 -11.16 -54.39
CA GLU A 385 12.80 -10.37 -53.30
C GLU A 385 12.51 -8.86 -53.47
N GLU A 386 12.78 -8.32 -54.66
CA GLU A 386 12.53 -6.92 -55.00
C GLU A 386 11.06 -6.50 -54.83
N LEU A 387 10.13 -7.40 -55.13
CA LEU A 387 8.69 -7.13 -55.08
C LEU A 387 8.10 -7.42 -53.70
N ALA A 388 8.28 -8.62 -53.18
CA ALA A 388 7.61 -9.13 -51.98
C ALA A 388 8.37 -8.81 -50.68
N ILE A 389 9.68 -8.55 -50.71
CA ILE A 389 10.44 -8.17 -49.50
C ILE A 389 10.68 -6.67 -49.49
N ASP A 390 11.34 -6.15 -50.52
CA ASP A 390 11.78 -4.75 -50.59
C ASP A 390 10.63 -3.77 -50.86
N GLY A 391 9.54 -4.25 -51.49
CA GLY A 391 8.37 -3.43 -51.79
C GLY A 391 8.61 -2.36 -52.84
N GLN A 392 9.33 -2.67 -53.93
CA GLN A 392 9.61 -1.71 -55.00
C GLN A 392 8.39 -1.42 -55.92
N ASP A 393 7.28 -2.13 -55.74
CA ASP A 393 6.01 -1.91 -56.47
C ASP A 393 4.85 -1.77 -55.49
N ASP A 394 4.25 -0.58 -55.42
CA ASP A 394 3.11 -0.27 -54.54
C ASP A 394 1.85 -1.12 -54.85
N ALA A 395 1.78 -1.74 -56.04
CA ALA A 395 0.69 -2.63 -56.41
C ALA A 395 0.87 -4.08 -55.89
N VAL A 396 2.00 -4.38 -55.27
CA VAL A 396 2.32 -5.69 -54.71
C VAL A 396 2.52 -5.55 -53.21
N GLU A 397 1.86 -6.42 -52.45
CA GLU A 397 2.06 -6.50 -51.01
C GLU A 397 3.51 -6.89 -50.70
N SER A 398 4.07 -6.35 -49.61
CA SER A 398 5.47 -6.58 -49.25
C SER A 398 5.66 -6.73 -47.75
N VAL A 399 6.72 -7.45 -47.37
CA VAL A 399 7.14 -7.61 -45.98
C VAL A 399 7.38 -6.25 -45.34
N HIS A 400 7.99 -5.30 -46.06
CA HIS A 400 8.19 -3.96 -45.54
C HIS A 400 6.88 -3.21 -45.24
N ALA A 401 5.82 -3.44 -46.02
CA ALA A 401 4.49 -2.91 -45.73
C ALA A 401 3.88 -3.55 -44.48
N VAL A 402 4.00 -4.88 -44.32
CA VAL A 402 3.56 -5.61 -43.12
C VAL A 402 4.28 -5.09 -41.88
N GLU A 403 5.60 -5.00 -41.88
CA GLU A 403 6.38 -4.50 -40.73
C GLU A 403 5.99 -3.07 -40.33
N ARG A 404 5.64 -2.23 -41.31
CA ARG A 404 5.14 -0.87 -41.05
C ARG A 404 3.77 -0.91 -40.37
N GLN A 405 2.86 -1.75 -40.85
CA GLN A 405 1.54 -1.94 -40.23
C GLN A 405 1.68 -2.49 -38.80
N LEU A 406 2.56 -3.48 -38.57
CA LEU A 406 2.81 -4.03 -37.23
C LEU A 406 3.37 -2.96 -36.28
N ARG A 407 4.19 -2.02 -36.76
CA ARG A 407 4.66 -0.88 -35.96
C ARG A 407 3.50 0.05 -35.58
N THR A 408 2.68 0.45 -36.55
CA THR A 408 1.51 1.30 -36.29
C THR A 408 0.53 0.62 -35.33
N ALA A 409 0.31 -0.69 -35.50
CA ALA A 409 -0.57 -1.47 -34.64
C ALA A 409 -0.06 -1.48 -33.18
N ARG A 410 1.27 -1.53 -32.97
CA ARG A 410 1.87 -1.40 -31.63
C ARG A 410 1.71 0.01 -31.05
N GLU A 411 1.85 1.05 -31.87
CA GLU A 411 1.61 2.44 -31.45
C GLU A 411 0.16 2.64 -31.00
N ASP A 412 -0.80 2.12 -31.76
CA ASP A 412 -2.23 2.19 -31.43
C ASP A 412 -2.56 1.37 -30.18
N LEU A 413 -1.91 0.21 -29.99
CA LEU A 413 -2.01 -0.59 -28.77
C LEU A 413 -1.59 0.25 -27.56
N HIS A 414 -0.40 0.87 -27.60
CA HIS A 414 0.11 1.69 -26.50
C HIS A 414 -0.70 2.97 -26.28
N ALA A 415 -1.37 3.48 -27.31
CA ALA A 415 -2.34 4.57 -27.21
C ALA A 415 -3.72 4.13 -26.67
N CYS A 416 -3.87 2.88 -26.21
CA CYS A 416 -5.12 2.28 -25.73
C CYS A 416 -6.25 2.23 -26.78
N GLN A 417 -5.92 2.27 -28.08
CA GLN A 417 -6.87 2.07 -29.18
C GLN A 417 -6.95 0.60 -29.55
N PHE A 418 -7.34 -0.25 -28.60
CA PHE A 418 -7.25 -1.71 -28.72
C PHE A 418 -7.96 -2.29 -29.95
N ASP A 419 -9.15 -1.79 -30.27
CA ASP A 419 -9.90 -2.25 -31.45
C ASP A 419 -9.15 -1.91 -32.75
N ALA A 420 -8.61 -0.69 -32.87
CA ALA A 420 -7.85 -0.26 -34.05
C ALA A 420 -6.52 -1.04 -34.17
N ALA A 421 -5.83 -1.25 -33.06
CA ALA A 421 -4.63 -2.06 -32.99
C ALA A 421 -4.91 -3.50 -33.43
N GLN A 422 -6.02 -4.08 -32.97
CA GLN A 422 -6.44 -5.44 -33.33
C GLN A 422 -6.80 -5.55 -34.81
N GLU A 423 -7.57 -4.60 -35.35
CA GLU A 423 -7.90 -4.54 -36.78
C GLU A 423 -6.63 -4.46 -37.64
N GLN A 424 -5.66 -3.62 -37.25
CA GLN A 424 -4.41 -3.46 -38.00
C GLN A 424 -3.51 -4.69 -37.93
N VAL A 425 -3.37 -5.34 -36.77
CA VAL A 425 -2.53 -6.54 -36.66
C VAL A 425 -3.18 -7.72 -37.38
N THR A 426 -4.51 -7.83 -37.40
CA THR A 426 -5.22 -8.83 -38.21
C THR A 426 -5.02 -8.58 -39.70
N ALA A 427 -5.17 -7.33 -40.16
CA ALA A 427 -4.90 -6.99 -41.56
C ALA A 427 -3.44 -7.29 -41.97
N ALA A 428 -2.47 -6.96 -41.10
CA ALA A 428 -1.06 -7.25 -41.32
C ALA A 428 -0.79 -8.77 -41.40
N ARG A 429 -1.47 -9.57 -40.58
CA ARG A 429 -1.41 -11.04 -40.65
C ARG A 429 -1.97 -11.57 -41.96
N GLU A 430 -3.11 -11.07 -42.42
CA GLU A 430 -3.70 -11.48 -43.70
C GLU A 430 -2.76 -11.20 -44.87
N THR A 431 -2.14 -10.00 -44.90
CA THR A 431 -1.10 -9.64 -45.87
C THR A 431 0.13 -10.54 -45.75
N ALA A 432 0.60 -10.85 -44.54
CA ALA A 432 1.73 -11.76 -44.31
C ALA A 432 1.46 -13.18 -44.84
N ALA A 433 0.27 -13.72 -44.57
CA ALA A 433 -0.15 -15.04 -45.05
C ALA A 433 -0.29 -15.07 -46.59
N GLY A 434 -0.81 -13.99 -47.19
CA GLY A 434 -0.88 -13.84 -48.64
C GLY A 434 0.50 -13.77 -49.30
N LEU A 435 1.46 -13.10 -48.65
CA LEU A 435 2.85 -13.06 -49.08
C LEU A 435 3.51 -14.44 -49.03
N LEU A 436 3.38 -15.16 -47.91
CA LEU A 436 3.88 -16.53 -47.77
C LEU A 436 3.31 -17.44 -48.86
N THR A 437 1.99 -17.39 -49.08
CA THR A 437 1.31 -18.15 -50.15
C THR A 437 1.86 -17.79 -51.54
N SER A 438 2.14 -16.50 -51.78
CA SER A 438 2.72 -16.05 -53.05
C SER A 438 4.13 -16.59 -53.27
N VAL A 439 5.01 -16.51 -52.26
CA VAL A 439 6.38 -17.03 -52.37
C VAL A 439 6.37 -18.55 -52.55
N GLN A 440 5.57 -19.28 -51.77
CA GLN A 440 5.40 -20.74 -51.90
C GLN A 440 4.87 -21.13 -53.29
N PHE A 441 3.90 -20.38 -53.82
CA PHE A 441 3.39 -20.61 -55.17
C PHE A 441 4.51 -20.47 -56.20
N PHE A 442 5.31 -19.41 -56.16
CA PHE A 442 6.41 -19.26 -57.14
C PHE A 442 7.51 -20.31 -56.97
N GLY A 443 7.76 -20.82 -55.76
CA GLY A 443 8.61 -22.00 -55.54
C GLY A 443 8.02 -23.26 -56.16
N SER A 444 6.70 -23.44 -56.07
CA SER A 444 6.02 -24.56 -56.72
C SER A 444 6.04 -24.48 -58.24
N VAL A 445 6.03 -23.27 -58.82
CA VAL A 445 6.14 -23.05 -60.27
C VAL A 445 7.51 -23.50 -60.80
N GLU A 446 8.58 -23.21 -60.05
CA GLU A 446 9.93 -23.73 -60.36
C GLU A 446 9.96 -25.27 -60.32
N GLY A 447 9.37 -25.89 -59.30
CA GLY A 447 9.26 -27.35 -59.23
C GLY A 447 8.40 -27.97 -60.35
N ALA A 448 7.30 -27.31 -60.71
CA ALA A 448 6.39 -27.74 -61.77
C ALA A 448 7.03 -27.70 -63.16
N LEU A 449 7.92 -26.73 -63.42
CA LEU A 449 8.77 -26.69 -64.62
C LEU A 449 9.69 -27.92 -64.70
N GLY A 450 10.26 -28.35 -63.57
CA GLY A 450 11.06 -29.59 -63.49
C GLY A 450 10.28 -30.87 -63.83
N HIS A 451 8.95 -30.84 -63.70
CA HIS A 451 8.06 -31.97 -63.98
C HIS A 451 7.24 -31.82 -65.27
N GLY A 452 7.44 -30.75 -66.04
CA GLY A 452 6.79 -30.53 -67.34
C GLY A 452 5.30 -30.17 -67.25
N GLN A 453 4.84 -29.55 -66.15
CA GLN A 453 3.47 -29.03 -66.08
C GLN A 453 3.35 -27.67 -66.77
N GLU A 454 2.40 -27.55 -67.69
CA GLU A 454 2.24 -26.36 -68.54
C GLU A 454 1.26 -25.31 -67.95
N ARG A 455 0.49 -25.66 -66.91
CA ARG A 455 -0.53 -24.77 -66.33
C ARG A 455 -0.67 -24.94 -64.82
N LEU A 456 -0.52 -23.84 -64.08
CA LEU A 456 -0.79 -23.77 -62.64
C LEU A 456 -1.87 -22.72 -62.35
N SER A 457 -2.90 -23.10 -61.60
CA SER A 457 -3.93 -22.17 -61.12
C SER A 457 -3.32 -21.20 -60.10
N LEU A 458 -3.62 -19.91 -60.24
CA LEU A 458 -3.21 -18.89 -59.28
C LEU A 458 -4.12 -18.96 -58.05
N PRO A 459 -3.56 -19.13 -56.84
CA PRO A 459 -4.31 -18.93 -55.60
C PRO A 459 -4.89 -17.51 -55.54
N PRO A 460 -6.06 -17.30 -54.92
CA PRO A 460 -6.70 -15.98 -54.85
C PRO A 460 -5.84 -14.93 -54.14
N GLU A 461 -4.93 -15.35 -53.27
CA GLU A 461 -3.98 -14.52 -52.54
C GLU A 461 -2.84 -13.99 -53.43
N VAL A 462 -2.54 -14.67 -54.55
CA VAL A 462 -1.44 -14.28 -55.44
C VAL A 462 -1.91 -13.17 -56.37
N SER A 463 -1.36 -11.97 -56.19
CA SER A 463 -1.75 -10.83 -57.02
C SER A 463 -1.37 -11.05 -58.50
N ARG A 464 -2.31 -10.75 -59.41
CA ARG A 464 -2.04 -10.77 -60.85
C ARG A 464 -0.89 -9.84 -61.23
N ALA A 465 -0.74 -8.72 -60.51
CA ALA A 465 0.35 -7.77 -60.71
C ALA A 465 1.70 -8.44 -60.48
N MET A 466 1.87 -9.15 -59.35
CA MET A 466 3.09 -9.87 -59.02
C MET A 466 3.40 -10.98 -60.03
N ALA A 467 2.40 -11.82 -60.36
CA ALA A 467 2.57 -12.88 -61.37
C ALA A 467 3.00 -12.31 -62.73
N THR A 468 2.40 -11.18 -63.15
CA THR A 468 2.76 -10.52 -64.42
C THR A 468 4.17 -9.92 -64.37
N ALA A 469 4.56 -9.34 -63.23
CA ALA A 469 5.86 -8.71 -63.04
C ALA A 469 7.03 -9.72 -63.01
N LEU A 470 6.75 -10.99 -62.74
CA LEU A 470 7.74 -12.08 -62.74
C LEU A 470 8.02 -12.66 -64.12
N LYS A 471 7.18 -12.36 -65.12
CA LYS A 471 7.36 -12.81 -66.51
C LYS A 471 8.81 -12.66 -67.02
N PRO A 472 9.46 -11.48 -66.93
CA PRO A 472 10.79 -11.30 -67.51
C PRO A 472 11.89 -12.10 -66.79
N ALA A 473 11.65 -12.51 -65.54
CA ALA A 473 12.57 -13.34 -64.78
C ALA A 473 12.43 -14.81 -65.17
N PHE A 474 11.19 -15.33 -65.21
CA PHE A 474 10.91 -16.71 -65.63
C PHE A 474 11.31 -16.99 -67.09
N GLU A 475 11.00 -16.08 -68.03
CA GLU A 475 11.38 -16.25 -69.44
C GLU A 475 12.90 -16.25 -69.65
N ARG A 476 13.65 -15.56 -68.77
CA ARG A 476 15.11 -15.46 -68.86
C ARG A 476 15.81 -16.65 -68.22
N GLU A 477 15.32 -17.10 -67.07
CA GLU A 477 15.97 -18.16 -66.29
C GLU A 477 15.67 -19.55 -66.86
N TYR A 478 14.43 -19.82 -67.28
CA TYR A 478 13.98 -21.16 -67.68
C TYR A 478 13.69 -21.29 -69.19
N GLU A 479 13.93 -20.26 -69.99
CA GLU A 479 13.71 -20.24 -71.45
C GLU A 479 12.28 -20.60 -71.91
N VAL A 480 11.28 -20.43 -71.05
CA VAL A 480 9.85 -20.67 -71.35
C VAL A 480 9.14 -19.40 -71.83
N GLU A 481 8.01 -19.55 -72.53
CA GLU A 481 7.04 -18.46 -72.71
C GLU A 481 6.09 -18.41 -71.52
N TYR A 482 6.15 -17.33 -70.75
CA TYR A 482 5.36 -17.14 -69.54
C TYR A 482 4.17 -16.21 -69.81
N SER A 483 2.96 -16.67 -69.49
CA SER A 483 1.76 -15.83 -69.57
C SER A 483 0.78 -16.05 -68.42
N VAL A 484 0.11 -14.98 -67.99
CA VAL A 484 -0.93 -15.03 -66.97
C VAL A 484 -2.29 -14.86 -67.64
N ARG A 485 -3.11 -15.91 -67.68
CA ARG A 485 -4.43 -15.91 -68.33
C ARG A 485 -5.43 -16.74 -67.52
N ASP A 486 -6.69 -16.31 -67.48
CA ASP A 486 -7.80 -17.03 -66.84
C ASP A 486 -7.53 -17.49 -65.38
N GLY A 487 -6.80 -16.69 -64.60
CA GLY A 487 -6.46 -17.03 -63.22
C GLY A 487 -5.44 -18.16 -63.11
N ALA A 488 -4.61 -18.37 -64.14
CA ALA A 488 -3.54 -19.35 -64.14
C ALA A 488 -2.25 -18.77 -64.75
N VAL A 489 -1.12 -19.31 -64.31
CA VAL A 489 0.17 -19.18 -64.98
C VAL A 489 0.26 -20.29 -66.02
N VAL A 490 0.51 -19.92 -67.27
CA VAL A 490 0.71 -20.84 -68.40
C VAL A 490 2.17 -20.73 -68.84
N LEU A 491 2.83 -21.88 -68.94
CA LEU A 491 4.24 -22.04 -69.27
C LEU A 491 4.32 -22.89 -70.55
N GLU A 492 4.76 -22.28 -71.64
CA GLU A 492 4.94 -22.99 -72.92
C GLU A 492 6.45 -23.13 -73.20
N SER A 493 6.93 -24.36 -73.41
CA SER A 493 8.33 -24.59 -73.80
C SER A 493 8.59 -23.98 -75.17
N ARG A 494 9.71 -23.27 -75.31
CA ARG A 494 10.06 -22.54 -76.55
C ARG A 494 10.60 -23.45 -77.66
N GLU A 495 10.49 -24.78 -77.53
CA GLU A 495 10.87 -25.73 -78.57
C GLU A 495 9.79 -25.86 -79.65
N GLY A 496 10.14 -25.37 -80.85
CA GLY A 496 9.32 -25.50 -82.03
C GLY A 496 9.25 -26.93 -82.61
N VAL A 497 8.06 -27.30 -83.07
CA VAL A 497 7.79 -27.84 -84.41
C VAL A 497 8.91 -28.69 -85.07
N ASP A 498 8.93 -30.01 -84.81
CA ASP A 498 9.06 -31.11 -85.80
C ASP A 498 9.52 -32.41 -85.10
N ALA A 499 8.62 -33.41 -84.99
CA ALA A 499 8.97 -34.82 -85.20
C ALA A 499 7.71 -35.70 -85.22
N THR A 500 7.53 -36.32 -86.36
CA THR A 500 6.46 -37.24 -86.73
C THR A 500 6.67 -38.63 -86.13
N ALA A 501 5.57 -39.31 -85.83
CA ALA A 501 5.37 -40.77 -85.70
C ALA A 501 6.59 -41.71 -85.85
N THR A 502 6.79 -42.62 -84.89
CA THR A 502 7.15 -44.03 -85.18
C THR A 502 6.79 -44.96 -84.00
N THR A 503 5.85 -45.84 -84.27
CA THR A 503 5.59 -47.14 -83.66
C THR A 503 6.73 -48.15 -83.93
N ALA A 504 7.15 -48.93 -82.93
CA ALA A 504 7.62 -50.35 -83.02
C ALA A 504 8.37 -50.74 -81.73
N SER A 505 7.83 -51.62 -80.88
CA SER A 505 8.01 -53.09 -80.89
C SER A 505 9.28 -53.60 -80.17
N THR A 506 9.04 -54.12 -78.95
CA THR A 506 9.54 -55.35 -78.27
C THR A 506 10.16 -56.41 -79.24
N PRO A 507 11.08 -57.37 -78.87
CA PRO A 507 10.99 -58.17 -77.64
C PRO A 507 12.20 -58.96 -77.06
N ALA A 508 11.92 -59.56 -75.89
CA ALA A 508 12.27 -60.91 -75.40
C ALA A 508 13.69 -61.26 -74.87
N SER A 509 13.70 -61.69 -73.61
CA SER A 509 14.20 -63.04 -73.31
C SER A 509 13.42 -63.70 -72.17
N THR A 510 12.68 -64.72 -72.54
CA THR A 510 11.84 -65.61 -71.73
C THR A 510 12.69 -66.69 -71.07
N ARG A 511 12.46 -66.99 -69.78
CA ARG A 511 12.56 -68.36 -69.25
C ARG A 511 11.65 -68.56 -68.03
N SER A 512 10.53 -69.22 -68.27
CA SER A 512 9.62 -69.90 -67.33
C SER A 512 10.41 -70.97 -66.52
N GLU A 513 10.11 -71.38 -65.29
CA GLU A 513 8.92 -71.88 -64.56
C GLU A 513 9.45 -72.42 -63.19
N PRO A 514 8.68 -72.96 -62.22
CA PRO A 514 7.27 -72.80 -61.85
C PRO A 514 7.06 -72.46 -60.34
N GLU A 515 5.79 -72.30 -59.98
CA GLU A 515 5.22 -72.03 -58.66
C GLU A 515 5.74 -72.86 -57.49
N ARG A 516 5.94 -72.17 -56.36
CA ARG A 516 5.72 -72.73 -55.02
C ARG A 516 5.05 -71.65 -54.14
N GLN A 517 3.74 -71.74 -54.01
CA GLN A 517 3.00 -71.11 -52.92
C GLN A 517 3.55 -71.60 -51.58
N LYS A 518 4.02 -70.66 -50.75
CA LYS A 518 4.15 -70.71 -49.29
C LYS A 518 4.22 -69.25 -48.76
N PRO A 519 3.77 -69.02 -47.52
CA PRO A 519 2.96 -67.86 -47.16
C PRO A 519 3.76 -66.55 -47.04
N SER A 520 3.04 -65.48 -47.41
CA SER A 520 3.27 -64.06 -47.17
C SER A 520 4.33 -63.73 -46.13
N ARG A 521 5.50 -63.36 -46.66
CA ARG A 521 6.59 -62.69 -45.96
C ARG A 521 6.10 -61.27 -45.64
N THR A 522 5.95 -60.95 -44.37
CA THR A 522 5.63 -59.60 -43.87
C THR A 522 6.52 -58.59 -44.59
N LYS A 523 5.92 -57.74 -45.43
CA LYS A 523 6.62 -56.65 -46.11
C LYS A 523 7.11 -55.73 -44.98
N HIS A 524 8.42 -55.67 -44.78
CA HIS A 524 8.99 -54.79 -43.76
C HIS A 524 8.92 -53.37 -44.34
N VAL A 525 8.02 -52.54 -43.80
CA VAL A 525 7.88 -51.14 -44.20
C VAL A 525 8.85 -50.32 -43.35
N GLU A 526 9.67 -49.48 -43.99
CA GLU A 526 10.50 -48.50 -43.28
C GLU A 526 9.60 -47.36 -42.82
N MET A 527 9.31 -47.31 -41.52
CA MET A 527 8.37 -46.35 -40.92
C MET A 527 8.76 -44.89 -41.16
N GLU A 528 10.07 -44.61 -41.21
CA GLU A 528 10.64 -43.28 -41.43
C GLU A 528 10.35 -42.72 -42.83
N SER A 529 10.03 -43.57 -43.82
CA SER A 529 9.76 -43.12 -45.19
C SER A 529 8.28 -42.84 -45.49
N VAL A 530 7.38 -43.07 -44.52
CA VAL A 530 5.92 -42.91 -44.68
C VAL A 530 5.27 -42.15 -43.52
N VAL A 531 6.06 -41.38 -42.76
CA VAL A 531 5.62 -40.70 -41.53
C VAL A 531 4.51 -39.70 -41.81
N ASP A 532 4.68 -38.87 -42.83
CA ASP A 532 3.72 -37.82 -43.18
C ASP A 532 2.42 -38.43 -43.70
N GLU A 533 2.51 -39.47 -44.53
CA GLU A 533 1.36 -40.20 -45.05
C GLU A 533 0.57 -40.91 -43.93
N VAL A 534 1.25 -41.47 -42.94
CA VAL A 534 0.59 -42.10 -41.78
C VAL A 534 -0.04 -41.06 -40.84
N LEU A 535 0.61 -39.91 -40.63
CA LEU A 535 0.03 -38.82 -39.84
C LEU A 535 -1.21 -38.23 -40.48
N LEU A 536 -1.22 -38.08 -41.81
CA LEU A 536 -2.39 -37.67 -42.57
C LEU A 536 -3.50 -38.73 -42.52
N LEU A 537 -3.18 -40.03 -42.64
CA LEU A 537 -4.16 -41.10 -42.44
C LEU A 537 -4.78 -41.10 -41.04
N LEU A 538 -4.00 -40.80 -40.00
CA LEU A 538 -4.49 -40.68 -38.62
C LEU A 538 -5.41 -39.46 -38.41
N ASP A 539 -5.14 -38.37 -39.12
CA ASP A 539 -5.99 -37.16 -39.10
C ASP A 539 -7.34 -37.43 -39.77
N GLU A 540 -7.33 -38.10 -40.92
CA GLU A 540 -8.54 -38.52 -41.63
C GLU A 540 -9.37 -39.53 -40.81
N LEU A 541 -8.72 -40.42 -40.06
CA LEU A 541 -9.40 -41.30 -39.09
C LEU A 541 -10.01 -40.49 -37.94
N LYS A 542 -9.36 -39.41 -37.50
CA LYS A 542 -9.86 -38.55 -36.43
C LYS A 542 -11.07 -37.73 -36.88
N ASP A 543 -11.08 -37.26 -38.12
CA ASP A 543 -12.21 -36.54 -38.70
C ASP A 543 -13.39 -37.47 -39.02
N ALA A 544 -13.12 -38.75 -39.31
CA ALA A 544 -14.14 -39.75 -39.56
C ALA A 544 -14.76 -40.38 -38.30
N VAL A 545 -14.19 -40.15 -37.10
CA VAL A 545 -14.72 -40.73 -35.86
C VAL A 545 -15.75 -39.81 -35.20
N ASP A 546 -16.98 -40.28 -35.04
CA ASP A 546 -17.95 -39.60 -34.20
C ASP A 546 -17.55 -39.75 -32.72
N GLY A 547 -17.57 -38.65 -31.95
CA GLY A 547 -16.88 -38.54 -30.65
C GLY A 547 -17.26 -39.54 -29.53
N GLY A 548 -18.27 -40.39 -29.75
CA GLY A 548 -18.66 -41.49 -28.84
C GLY A 548 -18.39 -42.89 -29.38
N ASP A 549 -18.04 -43.05 -30.65
CA ASP A 549 -17.90 -44.35 -31.29
C ASP A 549 -16.53 -44.97 -31.01
N ARG A 550 -16.54 -46.30 -30.92
CA ARG A 550 -15.36 -47.14 -30.66
C ARG A 550 -14.82 -47.81 -31.92
N THR A 551 -15.41 -47.49 -33.06
CA THR A 551 -15.03 -48.00 -34.38
C THR A 551 -15.02 -46.84 -35.35
N VAL A 552 -13.96 -46.74 -36.13
CA VAL A 552 -13.87 -45.79 -37.24
C VAL A 552 -13.62 -46.54 -38.54
N HIS A 553 -14.25 -46.06 -39.60
CA HIS A 553 -14.22 -46.65 -40.93
C HIS A 553 -13.87 -45.54 -41.93
N VAL A 554 -12.72 -45.63 -42.59
CA VAL A 554 -12.30 -44.66 -43.61
C VAL A 554 -12.17 -45.35 -44.96
N ASN A 555 -12.86 -44.81 -45.97
CA ASN A 555 -12.70 -45.27 -47.35
C ASN A 555 -11.52 -44.54 -48.00
N THR A 556 -10.50 -45.31 -48.38
CA THR A 556 -9.30 -44.79 -49.06
C THR A 556 -9.55 -44.29 -50.49
N ASP A 557 -10.70 -44.58 -51.10
CA ASP A 557 -11.12 -44.00 -52.40
C ASP A 557 -11.21 -42.46 -52.37
N GLY A 558 -11.55 -41.89 -51.21
CA GLY A 558 -11.76 -40.45 -51.03
C GLY A 558 -10.50 -39.68 -50.64
N LEU A 559 -9.40 -40.39 -50.37
CA LEU A 559 -8.16 -39.80 -49.88
C LEU A 559 -7.22 -39.46 -51.04
N PRO A 560 -6.34 -38.46 -50.89
CA PRO A 560 -5.31 -38.18 -51.88
C PRO A 560 -4.44 -39.42 -52.14
N SER A 561 -4.09 -39.67 -53.40
CA SER A 561 -3.37 -40.89 -53.82
C SER A 561 -1.97 -41.06 -53.22
N PHE A 562 -1.41 -39.99 -52.64
CA PHE A 562 -0.14 -40.03 -51.92
C PHE A 562 -0.31 -40.38 -50.43
N VAL A 563 -1.51 -40.21 -49.85
CA VAL A 563 -1.80 -40.52 -48.44
C VAL A 563 -2.16 -41.99 -48.27
N ALA A 564 -3.05 -42.52 -49.12
CA ALA A 564 -3.46 -43.92 -49.11
C ALA A 564 -2.58 -44.76 -50.05
N THR A 565 -1.33 -45.01 -49.66
CA THR A 565 -0.42 -45.92 -50.37
C THR A 565 -0.41 -47.29 -49.68
N PRO A 566 -0.04 -48.38 -50.39
CA PRO A 566 0.06 -49.70 -49.76
C PRO A 566 1.05 -49.74 -48.60
N ASP A 567 2.06 -48.87 -48.60
CA ASP A 567 3.10 -48.82 -47.57
C ASP A 567 2.66 -47.99 -46.37
N SER A 568 1.95 -46.87 -46.55
CA SER A 568 1.42 -46.06 -45.44
C SER A 568 0.30 -46.78 -44.69
N VAL A 569 -0.60 -47.47 -45.40
CA VAL A 569 -1.68 -48.22 -44.75
C VAL A 569 -1.14 -49.46 -44.01
N ALA A 570 -0.13 -50.15 -44.56
CA ALA A 570 0.55 -51.24 -43.86
C ALA A 570 1.38 -50.75 -42.65
N ALA A 571 2.00 -49.58 -42.74
CA ALA A 571 2.69 -48.94 -41.63
C ALA A 571 1.73 -48.58 -40.48
N LEU A 572 0.57 -48.00 -40.83
CA LEU A 572 -0.49 -47.71 -39.87
C LEU A 572 -0.97 -48.99 -39.16
N GLU A 573 -1.24 -50.07 -39.90
CA GLU A 573 -1.63 -51.37 -39.34
C GLU A 573 -0.58 -51.89 -38.35
N GLN A 574 0.69 -51.90 -38.76
CA GLN A 574 1.80 -52.38 -37.95
C GLN A 574 2.05 -51.52 -36.70
N PHE A 575 1.83 -50.21 -36.77
CA PHE A 575 1.97 -49.32 -35.62
C PHE A 575 0.77 -49.46 -34.68
N ALA A 576 -0.45 -49.32 -35.18
CA ALA A 576 -1.67 -49.35 -34.37
C ALA A 576 -1.87 -50.70 -33.67
N THR A 577 -1.53 -51.82 -34.33
CA THR A 577 -1.59 -53.16 -33.71
C THR A 577 -0.63 -53.32 -32.52
N ARG A 578 0.49 -52.55 -32.48
CA ARG A 578 1.41 -52.56 -31.32
C ARG A 578 0.85 -51.81 -30.11
N GLN A 579 -0.12 -50.92 -30.31
CA GLN A 579 -0.72 -50.08 -29.27
C GLN A 579 -1.96 -50.75 -28.66
N GLY A 580 -1.77 -51.96 -28.14
CA GLY A 580 -2.87 -52.83 -27.66
C GLY A 580 -3.63 -52.31 -26.43
N ASP A 581 -3.16 -51.24 -25.80
CA ASP A 581 -3.87 -50.50 -24.76
C ASP A 581 -4.90 -49.50 -25.33
N LEU A 582 -4.75 -49.11 -26.60
CA LEU A 582 -5.62 -48.15 -27.29
C LEU A 582 -6.44 -48.81 -28.40
N VAL A 583 -5.87 -49.81 -29.08
CA VAL A 583 -6.45 -50.44 -30.28
C VAL A 583 -6.70 -51.92 -30.02
N GLU A 584 -7.95 -52.35 -30.23
CA GLU A 584 -8.37 -53.75 -30.10
C GLU A 584 -8.11 -54.53 -31.39
N SER A 585 -8.39 -53.93 -32.54
CA SER A 585 -8.12 -54.54 -33.86
C SER A 585 -8.06 -53.46 -34.95
N VAL A 586 -7.25 -53.74 -35.99
CA VAL A 586 -7.17 -52.96 -37.22
C VAL A 586 -7.37 -53.92 -38.39
N ASP A 587 -8.26 -53.58 -39.31
CA ASP A 587 -8.45 -54.31 -40.57
C ASP A 587 -8.15 -53.36 -41.73
N VAL A 588 -7.24 -53.79 -42.60
CA VAL A 588 -6.71 -53.00 -43.72
C VAL A 588 -6.99 -53.76 -45.02
N PRO A 589 -7.40 -53.05 -46.10
CA PRO A 589 -7.74 -53.72 -47.34
C PRO A 589 -6.50 -54.33 -48.00
N SER A 590 -6.61 -55.58 -48.44
CA SER A 590 -5.52 -56.29 -49.12
C SER A 590 -5.08 -55.68 -50.47
N THR A 591 -5.91 -54.80 -51.04
CA THR A 591 -5.64 -54.02 -52.25
C THR A 591 -6.30 -52.65 -52.11
N LEU A 592 -5.59 -51.58 -52.49
CA LEU A 592 -6.16 -50.23 -52.52
C LEU A 592 -6.79 -49.93 -53.89
N PRO A 593 -7.89 -49.17 -53.93
CA PRO A 593 -8.60 -48.58 -52.78
C PRO A 593 -9.51 -49.58 -52.04
N GLY A 594 -9.78 -49.31 -50.76
CA GLY A 594 -10.60 -50.10 -49.84
C GLY A 594 -10.86 -49.39 -48.50
N ILE A 595 -11.51 -50.09 -47.55
CA ILE A 595 -11.91 -49.51 -46.26
C ILE A 595 -10.90 -49.91 -45.17
N VAL A 596 -10.38 -48.92 -44.44
CA VAL A 596 -9.57 -49.12 -43.22
C VAL A 596 -10.49 -49.04 -42.02
N ASP A 597 -10.52 -50.12 -41.22
CA ASP A 597 -11.36 -50.24 -40.03
C ASP A 597 -10.49 -50.31 -38.78
N VAL A 598 -10.73 -49.42 -37.81
CA VAL A 598 -10.03 -49.44 -36.51
C VAL A 598 -11.05 -49.57 -35.40
N ARG A 599 -10.89 -50.58 -34.55
CA ARG A 599 -11.68 -50.76 -33.31
C ARG A 599 -10.80 -50.46 -32.09
N PHE A 600 -11.29 -49.58 -31.22
CA PHE A 600 -10.57 -49.12 -30.03
C PHE A 600 -10.93 -49.95 -28.77
N ALA A 601 -9.96 -50.06 -27.86
CA ALA A 601 -10.05 -50.82 -26.62
C ALA A 601 -11.19 -50.35 -25.68
N GLU A 602 -11.63 -51.23 -24.77
CA GLU A 602 -12.69 -50.89 -23.80
C GLU A 602 -12.20 -49.84 -22.80
N GLY A 603 -12.93 -48.71 -22.69
CA GLY A 603 -12.64 -47.64 -21.73
C GLY A 603 -12.13 -46.33 -22.35
N THR A 604 -11.87 -46.29 -23.65
CA THR A 604 -11.42 -45.09 -24.38
C THR A 604 -12.35 -44.79 -25.55
N THR A 605 -12.69 -43.51 -25.77
CA THR A 605 -13.45 -43.08 -26.96
C THR A 605 -12.54 -43.05 -28.18
N GLY A 606 -13.08 -43.25 -29.39
CA GLY A 606 -12.26 -43.28 -30.60
C GLY A 606 -11.46 -41.99 -30.84
N ALA A 607 -12.06 -40.83 -30.55
CA ALA A 607 -11.37 -39.54 -30.64
C ALA A 607 -10.15 -39.45 -29.70
N ALA A 608 -10.31 -39.85 -28.43
CA ALA A 608 -9.22 -39.83 -27.45
C ALA A 608 -8.13 -40.87 -27.77
N ALA A 609 -8.53 -42.03 -28.31
CA ALA A 609 -7.60 -43.07 -28.74
C ALA A 609 -6.78 -42.62 -29.96
N LEU A 610 -7.40 -41.95 -30.94
CA LEU A 610 -6.71 -41.44 -32.13
C LEU A 610 -5.77 -40.28 -31.81
N GLU A 611 -6.17 -39.36 -30.93
CA GLU A 611 -5.28 -38.31 -30.43
C GLU A 611 -4.04 -38.91 -29.74
N SER A 612 -4.25 -39.90 -28.86
CA SER A 612 -3.17 -40.62 -28.19
C SER A 612 -2.28 -41.39 -29.17
N LEU A 613 -2.85 -42.00 -30.22
CA LEU A 613 -2.09 -42.69 -31.27
C LEU A 613 -1.25 -41.72 -32.08
N GLN A 614 -1.80 -40.57 -32.47
CA GLN A 614 -1.11 -39.53 -33.22
C GLN A 614 0.06 -38.95 -32.42
N GLU A 615 -0.13 -38.67 -31.12
CA GLU A 615 0.95 -38.23 -30.24
C GLU A 615 2.06 -39.27 -30.09
N ARG A 616 1.70 -40.55 -29.92
CA ARG A 616 2.67 -41.64 -29.81
C ARG A 616 3.44 -41.85 -31.11
N PHE A 617 2.77 -41.74 -32.25
CA PHE A 617 3.40 -41.88 -33.56
C PHE A 617 4.41 -40.74 -33.81
N LYS A 618 4.01 -39.49 -33.55
CA LYS A 618 4.92 -38.33 -33.61
C LYS A 618 6.13 -38.53 -32.71
N ARG A 619 5.93 -38.98 -31.46
CA ARG A 619 7.04 -39.19 -30.52
C ARG A 619 8.04 -40.28 -30.95
N GLU A 620 7.58 -41.31 -31.67
CA GLU A 620 8.41 -42.46 -32.07
C GLU A 620 9.13 -42.24 -33.41
N TYR A 621 8.59 -41.41 -34.30
CA TYR A 621 9.06 -41.28 -35.69
C TYR A 621 9.23 -39.83 -36.19
N THR A 622 9.06 -38.82 -35.34
CA THR A 622 9.32 -37.39 -35.62
C THR A 622 10.18 -36.80 -34.51
#